data_AF-A0ABD6LRW1-F1
#
_entry.id   AF-A0ABD6LRW1-F1
#
_cell.length_a   1.000
_cell.length_b   1.000
_cell.length_c   1.000
_cell.angle_alpha   90.00
_cell.angle_beta   90.00
_cell.angle_gamma   90.00
#
_symmetry.space_group_name_H-M   'P 1'
#
loop_
_entity.id
_entity.type
_entity.pdbx_description
1 polymer ?
#
loop_
_entity_poly.entity_id
_entity_poly.type
_entity_poly.pdbx_seq_one_letter_code
_entity_poly.pdbx_strand_id
1 'polypeptide(L)'
;WLYDFLKDTSDRDITSSSMRDVDFLEKYNVIDELALIEGCKIILDKKEYSSFIVDIYFSLLFNYYHNTPKEVIRKFNCNLELLEEIYYAMLSYDKHHDYDGQFLKEIYSVRPSILDKYIDYLINSDSFIDHQERHCCFFDLDDFVEIYNKIFEQLIRNLQYSTLSVPHFLESLLLPKQNEKKFLERQDIWIRQCIQRFCDDEEKMYCLFSVVSKLEFKRKKEYILFFLENNPLFEDFEKIPLTPTSWSWSGSAVPMYSAWIEFLKSLLPNCIGLKWIKHKNYIETKIGYLKEQIESEQIDEILRG
;
A
#
# COMPACT_ATOMS: atom_id res chain seq x y z
N TRP A 1 3.98 43.18 -7.77
CA TRP A 1 2.73 43.12 -6.99
C TRP A 1 2.27 41.68 -6.74
N LEU A 2 2.01 40.86 -7.78
CA LEU A 2 1.62 39.44 -7.57
C LEU A 2 2.68 38.65 -6.79
N TYR A 3 3.92 38.60 -7.29
CA TYR A 3 4.99 37.84 -6.62
C TYR A 3 5.35 38.42 -5.26
N ASP A 4 5.25 39.74 -5.07
CA ASP A 4 5.49 40.37 -3.77
C ASP A 4 4.41 39.94 -2.76
N PHE A 5 3.14 39.87 -3.19
CA PHE A 5 2.05 39.34 -2.39
C PHE A 5 2.27 37.87 -2.01
N LEU A 6 2.68 37.03 -2.96
CA LEU A 6 2.95 35.61 -2.68
C LEU A 6 4.18 35.42 -1.77
N LYS A 7 5.22 36.25 -1.92
CA LYS A 7 6.44 36.21 -1.10
C LYS A 7 6.24 36.75 0.32
N ASP A 8 5.12 37.43 0.59
CA ASP A 8 4.81 37.89 1.93
C ASP A 8 4.69 36.70 2.89
N THR A 9 5.33 36.81 4.06
CA THR A 9 5.37 35.75 5.08
C THR A 9 4.55 36.11 6.32
N SER A 10 3.68 37.12 6.25
CA SER A 10 2.81 37.49 7.38
C SER A 10 1.75 36.42 7.69
N ASP A 11 1.57 35.46 6.77
CA ASP A 11 0.69 34.30 6.88
C ASP A 11 1.26 33.15 7.74
N ARG A 12 2.46 33.28 8.31
CA ARG A 12 3.15 32.24 9.09
C ARG A 12 2.32 31.67 10.23
N ASP A 13 1.60 32.53 10.95
CA ASP A 13 0.85 32.14 12.16
C ASP A 13 -0.60 31.71 11.85
N ILE A 14 -0.99 31.69 10.57
CA ILE A 14 -2.32 31.24 10.15
C ILE A 14 -2.38 29.71 10.20
N THR A 15 -3.32 29.20 10.99
CA THR A 15 -3.59 27.77 11.16
C THR A 15 -5.01 27.37 10.72
N SER A 16 -5.80 28.33 10.25
CA SER A 16 -7.16 28.12 9.75
C SER A 16 -7.50 29.18 8.71
N SER A 17 -8.02 28.75 7.55
CA SER A 17 -8.39 29.61 6.43
C SER A 17 -9.26 28.83 5.45
N SER A 18 -9.99 29.55 4.59
CA SER A 18 -10.61 28.94 3.41
C SER A 18 -9.54 28.61 2.37
N MET A 19 -9.84 27.62 1.51
CA MET A 19 -8.98 27.27 0.38
C MET A 19 -8.75 28.47 -0.56
N ARG A 20 -7.55 28.54 -1.13
CA ARG A 20 -7.07 29.60 -2.02
C ARG A 20 -6.66 28.98 -3.36
N ASP A 21 -7.65 28.73 -4.20
CA ASP A 21 -7.47 28.10 -5.51
C ASP A 21 -6.34 28.73 -6.35
N VAL A 22 -5.23 28.01 -6.55
CA VAL A 22 -4.07 28.45 -7.33
C VAL A 22 -4.38 28.76 -8.80
N ASP A 23 -5.52 28.33 -9.33
CA ASP A 23 -5.92 28.63 -10.72
C ASP A 23 -6.11 30.13 -10.97
N PHE A 24 -6.25 30.95 -9.92
CA PHE A 24 -6.25 32.40 -10.07
C PHE A 24 -4.97 32.93 -10.75
N LEU A 25 -3.84 32.22 -10.64
CA LEU A 25 -2.56 32.60 -11.22
C LEU A 25 -2.60 32.62 -12.77
N GLU A 26 -3.45 31.79 -13.38
CA GLU A 26 -3.61 31.75 -14.85
C GLU A 26 -4.12 33.08 -15.41
N LYS A 27 -4.81 33.90 -14.60
CA LYS A 27 -5.27 35.24 -14.99
C LYS A 27 -4.10 36.20 -15.27
N TYR A 28 -2.91 35.89 -14.76
CA TYR A 28 -1.70 36.69 -14.96
C TYR A 28 -0.84 36.21 -16.13
N ASN A 29 -1.25 35.13 -16.83
CA ASN A 29 -0.53 34.60 -17.99
C ASN A 29 -0.39 35.61 -19.15
N VAL A 30 -1.28 36.61 -19.22
CA VAL A 30 -1.21 37.71 -20.21
C VAL A 30 -0.07 38.70 -19.93
N ILE A 31 0.44 38.72 -18.69
CA ILE A 31 1.54 39.58 -18.25
C ILE A 31 2.85 38.77 -18.20
N ASP A 32 2.77 37.56 -17.67
CA ASP A 32 3.90 36.63 -17.55
C ASP A 32 3.38 35.22 -17.86
N GLU A 33 3.80 34.65 -18.98
CA GLU A 33 3.37 33.32 -19.43
C GLU A 33 3.72 32.20 -18.43
N LEU A 34 4.66 32.44 -17.51
CA LEU A 34 5.07 31.50 -16.45
C LEU A 34 4.47 31.85 -15.08
N ALA A 35 3.49 32.76 -15.01
CA ALA A 35 2.91 33.23 -13.75
C ALA A 35 2.42 32.10 -12.83
N LEU A 36 1.77 31.08 -13.39
CA LEU A 36 1.36 29.90 -12.65
C LEU A 36 2.57 29.17 -12.04
N ILE A 37 3.59 28.89 -12.85
CA ILE A 37 4.77 28.13 -12.42
C ILE A 37 5.56 28.89 -11.35
N GLU A 38 5.86 30.16 -11.59
CA GLU A 38 6.62 30.98 -10.63
C GLU A 38 5.82 31.23 -9.35
N GLY A 39 4.50 31.44 -9.48
CA GLY A 39 3.61 31.55 -8.31
C GLY A 39 3.58 30.27 -7.48
N CYS A 40 3.44 29.10 -8.13
CA CYS A 40 3.46 27.81 -7.45
C CYS A 40 4.80 27.51 -6.77
N LYS A 41 5.95 27.88 -7.36
CA LYS A 41 7.26 27.77 -6.68
C LYS A 41 7.29 28.57 -5.39
N ILE A 42 6.90 29.85 -5.45
CA ILE A 42 6.88 30.73 -4.28
C ILE A 42 5.94 30.18 -3.20
N ILE A 43 4.78 29.66 -3.59
CA ILE A 43 3.82 29.06 -2.66
C ILE A 43 4.41 27.79 -2.03
N LEU A 44 5.03 26.91 -2.83
CA LEU A 44 5.63 25.66 -2.34
C LEU A 44 6.77 25.93 -1.33
N ASP A 45 7.58 26.97 -1.56
CA ASP A 45 8.65 27.39 -0.64
C ASP A 45 8.11 27.78 0.76
N LYS A 46 6.82 28.09 0.89
CA LYS A 46 6.20 28.35 2.19
C LYS A 46 6.17 27.13 3.11
N LYS A 47 6.38 25.92 2.59
CA LYS A 47 6.52 24.69 3.41
C LYS A 47 7.63 24.81 4.47
N GLU A 48 8.63 25.65 4.23
CA GLU A 48 9.72 25.92 5.17
C GLU A 48 9.24 26.51 6.51
N TYR A 49 8.05 27.13 6.53
CA TYR A 49 7.47 27.66 7.76
C TYR A 49 6.02 27.23 8.02
N SER A 50 5.25 26.80 7.01
CA SER A 50 3.88 26.33 7.20
C SER A 50 3.38 25.43 6.07
N SER A 51 3.31 24.12 6.32
CA SER A 51 2.64 23.17 5.42
C SER A 51 1.14 23.44 5.28
N PHE A 52 0.50 24.02 6.30
CA PHE A 52 -0.91 24.43 6.23
C PHE A 52 -1.13 25.49 5.13
N ILE A 53 -0.23 26.46 5.01
CA ILE A 53 -0.34 27.47 3.96
C ILE A 53 -0.20 26.84 2.57
N VAL A 54 0.74 25.91 2.41
CA VAL A 54 0.91 25.18 1.15
C VAL A 54 -0.36 24.41 0.80
N ASP A 55 -0.93 23.70 1.78
CA ASP A 55 -2.16 22.94 1.62
C ASP A 55 -3.30 23.81 1.12
N ILE A 56 -3.64 24.91 1.81
CA ILE A 56 -4.80 25.73 1.43
C ILE A 56 -4.73 26.25 -0.02
N TYR A 57 -3.52 26.44 -0.56
CA TYR A 57 -3.36 26.83 -1.97
C TYR A 57 -3.57 25.65 -2.93
N PHE A 58 -2.99 24.50 -2.62
CA PHE A 58 -2.94 23.37 -3.54
C PHE A 58 -4.03 22.31 -3.34
N SER A 59 -4.82 22.32 -2.25
CA SER A 59 -5.85 21.26 -2.04
C SER A 59 -6.86 21.20 -3.19
N LEU A 60 -7.25 22.37 -3.73
CA LEU A 60 -8.20 22.43 -4.86
C LEU A 60 -7.56 22.01 -6.19
N LEU A 61 -6.23 22.13 -6.32
CA LEU A 61 -5.53 21.70 -7.53
C LEU A 61 -5.72 20.20 -7.79
N PHE A 62 -5.74 19.39 -6.73
CA PHE A 62 -5.91 17.93 -6.80
C PHE A 62 -7.30 17.47 -6.34
N ASN A 63 -8.31 18.29 -6.57
CA ASN A 63 -9.70 17.94 -6.31
C ASN A 63 -10.40 17.62 -7.63
N TYR A 64 -10.88 16.38 -7.81
CA TYR A 64 -11.49 15.94 -9.07
C TYR A 64 -12.78 16.68 -9.46
N TYR A 65 -13.45 17.32 -8.50
CA TYR A 65 -14.61 18.18 -8.77
C TYR A 65 -14.21 19.57 -9.27
N HIS A 66 -12.94 19.95 -9.13
CA HIS A 66 -12.40 21.25 -9.50
C HIS A 66 -11.49 21.17 -10.73
N ASN A 67 -10.54 20.24 -10.73
CA ASN A 67 -9.63 19.97 -11.86
C ASN A 67 -9.58 18.48 -12.18
N THR A 68 -9.59 18.13 -13.46
CA THR A 68 -9.27 16.75 -13.89
C THR A 68 -7.75 16.52 -13.83
N PRO A 69 -7.27 15.26 -13.63
CA PRO A 69 -5.84 14.97 -13.63
C PRO A 69 -5.09 15.45 -14.89
N LYS A 70 -5.73 15.35 -16.06
CA LYS A 70 -5.18 15.83 -17.33
C LYS A 70 -5.06 17.35 -17.40
N GLU A 71 -6.01 18.08 -16.82
CA GLU A 71 -5.94 19.54 -16.75
C GLU A 71 -4.79 19.99 -15.86
N VAL A 72 -4.60 19.35 -14.71
CA VAL A 72 -3.46 19.61 -13.82
C VAL A 72 -2.14 19.36 -14.56
N ILE A 73 -1.98 18.23 -15.24
CA ILE A 73 -0.75 17.98 -16.02
C ILE A 73 -0.53 19.06 -17.07
N ARG A 74 -1.59 19.45 -17.79
CA ARG A 74 -1.50 20.50 -18.82
C ARG A 74 -1.04 21.85 -18.24
N LYS A 75 -1.54 22.21 -17.06
CA LYS A 75 -1.14 23.42 -16.32
C LYS A 75 0.37 23.44 -16.03
N PHE A 76 0.98 22.28 -15.83
CA PHE A 76 2.40 22.13 -15.51
C PHE A 76 3.26 21.58 -16.66
N ASN A 77 2.79 21.62 -17.91
CA ASN A 77 3.52 21.04 -19.06
C ASN A 77 4.95 21.58 -19.23
N CYS A 78 5.21 22.83 -18.87
CA CYS A 78 6.55 23.43 -18.94
C CYS A 78 7.43 23.10 -17.73
N ASN A 79 6.86 22.52 -16.65
CA ASN A 79 7.60 22.11 -15.46
C ASN A 79 6.87 21.01 -14.67
N LEU A 80 6.92 19.78 -15.19
CA LEU A 80 6.33 18.61 -14.53
C LEU A 80 7.08 18.21 -13.24
N GLU A 81 8.34 18.61 -13.08
CA GLU A 81 9.10 18.38 -11.85
C GLU A 81 8.47 19.10 -10.66
N LEU A 82 8.09 20.37 -10.86
CA LEU A 82 7.36 21.15 -9.86
C LEU A 82 6.02 20.49 -9.49
N LEU A 83 5.30 19.94 -10.47
CA LEU A 83 4.05 19.21 -10.19
C LEU A 83 4.29 18.03 -9.25
N GLU A 84 5.35 17.24 -9.48
CA GLU A 84 5.70 16.13 -8.59
C GLU A 84 6.10 16.61 -7.19
N GLU A 85 6.81 17.73 -7.07
CA GLU A 85 7.18 18.31 -5.78
C GLU A 85 5.98 18.81 -4.98
N ILE A 86 5.03 19.47 -5.66
CA ILE A 86 3.77 19.90 -5.06
C ILE A 86 2.96 18.67 -4.64
N TYR A 87 2.79 17.67 -5.52
CA TYR A 87 2.06 16.45 -5.20
C TYR A 87 2.66 15.76 -3.95
N TYR A 88 3.98 15.62 -3.89
CA TYR A 88 4.67 15.02 -2.74
C TYR A 88 4.47 15.83 -1.45
N ALA A 89 4.53 17.17 -1.52
CA ALA A 89 4.30 18.03 -0.37
C ALA A 89 2.85 17.90 0.16
N MET A 90 1.87 17.85 -0.75
CA MET A 90 0.45 17.66 -0.39
C MET A 90 0.21 16.28 0.22
N LEU A 91 0.79 15.25 -0.38
CA LEU A 91 0.74 13.88 0.11
C LEU A 91 1.31 13.74 1.52
N SER A 92 2.41 14.43 1.81
CA SER A 92 3.04 14.40 3.14
C SER A 92 2.22 15.15 4.20
N TYR A 93 1.36 16.08 3.80
CA TYR A 93 0.54 16.89 4.71
C TYR A 93 -0.83 16.27 4.99
N ASP A 94 -1.58 15.86 3.95
CA ASP A 94 -2.89 15.23 4.08
C ASP A 94 -2.86 13.77 3.62
N LYS A 95 -3.05 12.86 4.57
CA LYS A 95 -3.12 11.42 4.32
C LYS A 95 -4.29 10.99 3.42
N HIS A 96 -5.31 11.84 3.26
CA HIS A 96 -6.45 11.58 2.36
C HIS A 96 -6.30 12.27 1.00
N HIS A 97 -5.19 13.01 0.78
CA HIS A 97 -4.89 13.62 -0.50
C HIS A 97 -4.94 12.57 -1.60
N ASP A 98 -5.66 12.84 -2.70
CA ASP A 98 -5.77 11.91 -3.85
C ASP A 98 -6.12 10.48 -3.41
N TYR A 99 -7.19 10.34 -2.62
CA TYR A 99 -7.57 9.10 -1.94
C TYR A 99 -7.65 7.86 -2.85
N ASP A 100 -8.12 8.01 -4.09
CA ASP A 100 -8.24 6.94 -5.08
C ASP A 100 -7.02 6.82 -6.02
N GLY A 101 -6.08 7.75 -5.94
CA GLY A 101 -4.84 7.76 -6.72
C GLY A 101 -5.01 8.16 -8.18
N GLN A 102 -6.12 8.79 -8.57
CA GLN A 102 -6.32 9.22 -9.95
C GLN A 102 -5.24 10.22 -10.41
N PHE A 103 -4.87 11.17 -9.55
CA PHE A 103 -3.81 12.13 -9.88
C PHE A 103 -2.45 11.44 -9.91
N LEU A 104 -2.13 10.60 -8.93
CA LEU A 104 -0.88 9.83 -8.90
C LEU A 104 -0.67 9.03 -10.19
N LYS A 105 -1.70 8.28 -10.61
CA LYS A 105 -1.67 7.42 -11.80
C LYS A 105 -1.43 8.24 -13.08
N GLU A 106 -2.14 9.35 -13.24
CA GLU A 106 -2.00 10.18 -14.44
C GLU A 106 -0.63 10.90 -14.46
N ILE A 107 -0.15 11.39 -13.30
CA ILE A 107 1.20 11.98 -13.19
C ILE A 107 2.26 10.93 -13.55
N TYR A 108 2.14 9.70 -13.03
CA TYR A 108 3.05 8.60 -13.37
C TYR A 108 3.09 8.33 -14.88
N SER A 109 1.94 8.37 -15.54
CA SER A 109 1.81 8.10 -16.98
C SER A 109 2.59 9.09 -17.85
N VAL A 110 2.76 10.34 -17.41
CA VAL A 110 3.55 11.35 -18.12
C VAL A 110 4.96 11.54 -17.54
N ARG A 111 5.17 11.16 -16.28
CA ARG A 111 6.43 11.34 -15.57
C ARG A 111 6.63 10.23 -14.51
N PRO A 112 7.21 9.08 -14.91
CA PRO A 112 7.37 7.93 -14.03
C PRO A 112 8.23 8.15 -12.77
N SER A 113 9.03 9.23 -12.71
CA SER A 113 9.84 9.58 -11.52
C SER A 113 9.01 9.88 -10.28
N ILE A 114 7.72 10.20 -10.41
CA ILE A 114 6.82 10.39 -9.27
C ILE A 114 6.76 9.14 -8.38
N LEU A 115 6.99 7.96 -8.96
CA LEU A 115 6.99 6.70 -8.22
C LEU A 115 8.06 6.69 -7.13
N ASP A 116 9.23 7.29 -7.37
CA ASP A 116 10.28 7.38 -6.34
C ASP A 116 9.83 8.27 -5.18
N LYS A 117 9.22 9.43 -5.46
CA LYS A 117 8.63 10.30 -4.41
C LYS A 117 7.50 9.61 -3.65
N TYR A 118 6.69 8.81 -4.34
CA TYR A 118 5.63 8.04 -3.71
C TYR A 118 6.19 6.95 -2.78
N ILE A 119 7.23 6.24 -3.21
CA ILE A 119 7.93 5.26 -2.38
C ILE A 119 8.58 5.95 -1.17
N ASP A 120 9.23 7.10 -1.36
CA ASP A 120 9.81 7.89 -0.27
C ASP A 120 8.73 8.30 0.75
N TYR A 121 7.55 8.72 0.28
CA TYR A 121 6.42 8.99 1.17
C TYR A 121 6.01 7.73 1.97
N LEU A 122 5.88 6.58 1.32
CA LEU A 122 5.49 5.33 1.99
C LEU A 122 6.51 4.90 3.04
N ILE A 123 7.81 5.12 2.79
CA ILE A 123 8.89 4.79 3.74
C ILE A 123 8.84 5.71 4.97
N ASN A 124 8.50 6.98 4.78
CA ASN A 124 8.46 7.99 5.84
C ASN A 124 7.08 8.14 6.49
N SER A 125 6.07 7.40 6.04
CA SER A 125 4.73 7.41 6.63
C SER A 125 4.70 6.60 7.93
N ASP A 126 4.11 7.17 8.98
CA ASP A 126 3.95 6.50 10.27
C ASP A 126 2.93 5.34 10.24
N SER A 127 2.14 5.20 9.16
CA SER A 127 1.06 4.22 9.11
C SER A 127 0.61 3.87 7.68
N PHE A 128 0.50 2.56 7.42
CA PHE A 128 -0.21 1.98 6.27
C PHE A 128 -1.68 1.66 6.58
N ILE A 129 -2.17 2.05 7.77
CA ILE A 129 -3.45 1.60 8.34
C ILE A 129 -4.63 2.29 7.67
N ASP A 130 -4.43 3.49 7.11
CA ASP A 130 -5.48 4.14 6.35
C ASP A 130 -5.61 3.43 5.01
N HIS A 131 -6.75 2.77 4.80
CA HIS A 131 -7.06 1.96 3.61
C HIS A 131 -7.16 2.80 2.32
N GLN A 132 -6.11 3.53 1.96
CA GLN A 132 -6.06 4.39 0.80
C GLN A 132 -6.23 3.54 -0.47
N GLU A 133 -7.27 3.84 -1.25
CA GLU A 133 -7.52 3.20 -2.54
C GLU A 133 -6.39 3.50 -3.54
N ARG A 134 -5.71 4.64 -3.37
CA ARG A 134 -4.52 5.05 -4.12
C ARG A 134 -3.45 3.97 -4.22
N HIS A 135 -3.24 3.16 -3.19
CA HIS A 135 -2.25 2.09 -3.25
C HIS A 135 -2.50 1.16 -4.45
N CYS A 136 -3.78 0.97 -4.83
CA CYS A 136 -4.21 0.10 -5.92
C CYS A 136 -4.21 0.78 -7.31
N CYS A 137 -3.99 2.10 -7.39
CA CYS A 137 -4.25 2.86 -8.63
C CYS A 137 -3.45 2.35 -9.84
N PHE A 138 -2.25 1.80 -9.61
CA PHE A 138 -1.38 1.30 -10.66
C PHE A 138 -1.83 -0.03 -11.27
N PHE A 139 -2.78 -0.76 -10.69
CA PHE A 139 -3.28 -2.02 -11.27
C PHE A 139 -3.95 -1.83 -12.64
N ASP A 140 -4.38 -0.61 -12.96
CA ASP A 140 -4.92 -0.26 -14.27
C ASP A 140 -3.85 -0.14 -15.36
N LEU A 141 -2.57 -0.05 -15.00
CA LEU A 141 -1.48 0.14 -15.94
C LEU A 141 -0.94 -1.19 -16.46
N ASP A 142 -0.29 -1.16 -17.63
CA ASP A 142 0.27 -2.37 -18.24
C ASP A 142 1.55 -2.84 -17.53
N ASP A 143 2.35 -1.91 -17.03
CA ASP A 143 3.61 -2.11 -16.29
C ASP A 143 3.41 -2.24 -14.76
N PHE A 144 2.19 -2.54 -14.32
CA PHE A 144 1.86 -2.63 -12.89
C PHE A 144 2.74 -3.62 -12.13
N VAL A 145 3.19 -4.71 -12.76
CA VAL A 145 4.05 -5.71 -12.12
C VAL A 145 5.39 -5.09 -11.76
N GLU A 146 5.99 -4.34 -12.67
CA GLU A 146 7.25 -3.61 -12.47
C GLU A 146 7.10 -2.54 -11.39
N ILE A 147 6.00 -1.80 -11.40
CA ILE A 147 5.69 -0.77 -10.41
C ILE A 147 5.62 -1.38 -9.00
N TYR A 148 4.77 -2.39 -8.80
CA TYR A 148 4.59 -2.99 -7.49
C TYR A 148 5.82 -3.78 -7.04
N ASN A 149 6.59 -4.38 -7.96
CA ASN A 149 7.88 -4.97 -7.61
C ASN A 149 8.85 -3.91 -7.08
N LYS A 150 8.95 -2.74 -7.74
CA LYS A 150 9.79 -1.64 -7.27
C LYS A 150 9.35 -1.16 -5.90
N ILE A 151 8.05 -0.94 -5.68
CA ILE A 151 7.52 -0.55 -4.36
C ILE A 151 7.88 -1.60 -3.31
N PHE A 152 7.55 -2.87 -3.56
CA PHE A 152 7.76 -3.96 -2.61
C PHE A 152 9.23 -4.14 -2.21
N GLU A 153 10.15 -4.16 -3.19
CA GLU A 153 11.58 -4.28 -2.95
C GLU A 153 12.12 -3.07 -2.15
N GLN A 154 11.64 -1.86 -2.43
CA GLN A 154 12.10 -0.64 -1.76
C GLN A 154 11.55 -0.54 -0.34
N LEU A 155 10.29 -0.92 -0.09
CA LEU A 155 9.73 -0.94 1.25
C LEU A 155 10.47 -1.95 2.14
N ILE A 156 10.75 -3.15 1.63
CA ILE A 156 11.52 -4.15 2.38
C ILE A 156 12.94 -3.64 2.67
N ARG A 157 13.62 -3.04 1.69
CA ARG A 157 15.00 -2.59 1.86
C ARG A 157 15.15 -1.42 2.84
N ASN A 158 14.19 -0.50 2.85
CA ASN A 158 14.36 0.80 3.51
C ASN A 158 13.58 0.93 4.83
N LEU A 159 12.60 0.05 5.11
CA LEU A 159 11.88 0.06 6.39
C LEU A 159 12.62 -0.78 7.45
N GLN A 160 12.84 -0.19 8.64
CA GLN A 160 13.51 -0.89 9.76
C GLN A 160 12.76 -2.15 10.23
N TYR A 161 11.42 -2.11 10.22
CA TYR A 161 10.55 -3.22 10.63
C TYR A 161 9.66 -3.68 9.47
N SER A 162 10.29 -3.90 8.33
CA SER A 162 9.68 -4.40 7.08
C SER A 162 8.70 -5.56 7.29
N THR A 163 9.07 -6.59 8.06
CA THR A 163 8.22 -7.77 8.34
C THR A 163 6.95 -7.46 9.12
N LEU A 164 6.88 -6.30 9.79
CA LEU A 164 5.67 -5.79 10.41
C LEU A 164 4.93 -4.84 9.47
N SER A 165 5.63 -3.87 8.90
CA SER A 165 5.00 -2.77 8.17
C SER A 165 4.57 -3.12 6.74
N VAL A 166 5.38 -3.89 6.01
CA VAL A 166 5.11 -4.25 4.61
C VAL A 166 3.84 -5.10 4.48
N PRO A 167 3.55 -6.09 5.35
CA PRO A 167 2.26 -6.77 5.33
C PRO A 167 1.05 -5.83 5.38
N HIS A 168 1.10 -4.75 6.17
CA HIS A 168 -0.02 -3.79 6.24
C HIS A 168 -0.23 -3.06 4.91
N PHE A 169 0.86 -2.65 4.24
CA PHE A 169 0.78 -2.11 2.89
C PHE A 169 0.21 -3.14 1.91
N LEU A 170 0.69 -4.37 1.93
CA LEU A 170 0.22 -5.45 1.05
C LEU A 170 -1.25 -5.82 1.30
N GLU A 171 -1.74 -5.71 2.53
CA GLU A 171 -3.16 -5.90 2.84
C GLU A 171 -4.02 -4.88 2.10
N SER A 172 -3.54 -3.64 1.98
CA SER A 172 -4.24 -2.59 1.23
C SER A 172 -4.37 -2.91 -0.27
N LEU A 173 -3.45 -3.71 -0.82
CA LEU A 173 -3.38 -4.11 -2.23
C LEU A 173 -4.12 -5.42 -2.52
N LEU A 174 -4.01 -6.40 -1.62
CA LEU A 174 -4.36 -7.80 -1.89
C LEU A 174 -5.63 -8.26 -1.20
N LEU A 175 -6.02 -7.64 -0.08
CA LEU A 175 -7.26 -8.02 0.58
C LEU A 175 -8.46 -7.40 -0.15
N PRO A 176 -9.59 -8.13 -0.26
CA PRO A 176 -10.76 -7.65 -0.97
C PRO A 176 -11.32 -6.38 -0.33
N LYS A 177 -11.24 -5.25 -1.06
CA LYS A 177 -11.98 -4.02 -0.78
C LYS A 177 -13.11 -3.92 -1.81
N GLN A 178 -14.25 -4.55 -1.54
CA GLN A 178 -15.47 -4.50 -2.36
C GLN A 178 -15.31 -4.71 -3.89
N ASN A 179 -15.43 -5.97 -4.33
CA ASN A 179 -16.10 -6.40 -5.57
C ASN A 179 -15.70 -5.82 -6.96
N GLU A 180 -14.42 -5.57 -7.22
CA GLU A 180 -13.97 -5.42 -8.61
C GLU A 180 -13.18 -6.65 -9.09
N LYS A 181 -13.85 -7.54 -9.83
CA LYS A 181 -13.25 -8.76 -10.42
C LYS A 181 -11.96 -8.47 -11.22
N LYS A 182 -11.87 -7.28 -11.83
CA LYS A 182 -10.71 -6.83 -12.61
C LYS A 182 -9.43 -6.79 -11.75
N PHE A 183 -9.53 -6.39 -10.47
CA PHE A 183 -8.36 -6.35 -9.59
C PHE A 183 -7.93 -7.74 -9.14
N LEU A 184 -8.84 -8.71 -9.01
CA LEU A 184 -8.48 -10.07 -8.59
C LEU A 184 -7.49 -10.73 -9.56
N GLU A 185 -7.70 -10.58 -10.88
CA GLU A 185 -6.80 -11.13 -11.89
C GLU A 185 -5.41 -10.47 -11.84
N ARG A 186 -5.35 -9.15 -11.67
CA ARG A 186 -4.09 -8.41 -11.55
C ARG A 186 -3.35 -8.76 -10.25
N GLN A 187 -4.06 -8.90 -9.13
CA GLN A 187 -3.51 -9.41 -7.86
C GLN A 187 -2.93 -10.82 -8.03
N ASP A 188 -3.67 -11.73 -8.69
CA ASP A 188 -3.21 -13.10 -8.97
C ASP A 188 -1.90 -13.11 -9.77
N ILE A 189 -1.82 -12.28 -10.82
CA ILE A 189 -0.61 -12.14 -11.63
C ILE A 189 0.55 -11.68 -10.76
N TRP A 190 0.34 -10.62 -9.96
CA TRP A 190 1.43 -10.07 -9.14
C TRP A 190 1.90 -11.02 -8.04
N ILE A 191 0.99 -11.68 -7.32
CA ILE A 191 1.35 -12.68 -6.28
C ILE A 191 2.17 -13.81 -6.89
N ARG A 192 1.76 -14.35 -8.05
CA ARG A 192 2.51 -15.43 -8.73
C ARG A 192 3.88 -14.95 -9.19
N GLN A 193 3.98 -13.75 -9.74
CA GLN A 193 5.27 -13.15 -10.12
C GLN A 193 6.20 -12.98 -8.91
N CYS A 194 5.68 -12.50 -7.77
CA CYS A 194 6.45 -12.40 -6.54
C CYS A 194 6.97 -13.76 -6.07
N ILE A 195 6.12 -14.80 -6.06
CA ILE A 195 6.54 -16.16 -5.67
C ILE A 195 7.62 -16.67 -6.64
N GLN A 196 7.44 -16.56 -7.95
CA GLN A 196 8.42 -17.06 -8.93
C GLN A 196 9.77 -16.35 -8.83
N ARG A 197 9.75 -15.04 -8.57
CA ARG A 197 10.97 -14.22 -8.55
C ARG A 197 11.71 -14.27 -7.23
N PHE A 198 10.99 -14.46 -6.12
CA PHE A 198 11.53 -14.26 -4.76
C PHE A 198 11.34 -15.47 -3.86
N CYS A 199 11.09 -16.68 -4.38
CA CYS A 199 10.82 -17.87 -3.56
C CYS A 199 11.93 -18.23 -2.56
N ASP A 200 13.16 -17.80 -2.81
CA ASP A 200 14.33 -18.06 -1.95
C ASP A 200 14.62 -16.90 -0.98
N ASP A 201 13.85 -15.81 -1.04
CA ASP A 201 13.99 -14.64 -0.17
C ASP A 201 13.03 -14.75 1.02
N GLU A 202 13.59 -15.12 2.18
CA GLU A 202 12.86 -15.33 3.43
C GLU A 202 11.97 -14.14 3.80
N GLU A 203 12.50 -12.92 3.73
CA GLU A 203 11.82 -11.72 4.21
C GLU A 203 10.66 -11.33 3.27
N LYS A 204 10.91 -11.38 1.96
CA LYS A 204 9.87 -11.15 0.93
C LYS A 204 8.76 -12.19 1.04
N MET A 205 9.10 -13.46 1.15
CA MET A 205 8.12 -14.53 1.27
C MET A 205 7.35 -14.46 2.59
N TYR A 206 8.01 -14.14 3.70
CA TYR A 206 7.31 -13.90 4.96
C TYR A 206 6.28 -12.78 4.83
N CYS A 207 6.67 -11.62 4.26
CA CYS A 207 5.78 -10.48 4.09
C CYS A 207 4.58 -10.82 3.19
N LEU A 208 4.84 -11.45 2.04
CA LEU A 208 3.79 -11.85 1.10
C LEU A 208 2.84 -12.86 1.73
N PHE A 209 3.38 -13.91 2.36
CA PHE A 209 2.56 -14.97 2.95
C PHE A 209 1.81 -14.54 4.21
N SER A 210 2.27 -13.50 4.91
CA SER A 210 1.49 -12.85 5.98
C SER A 210 0.12 -12.39 5.47
N VAL A 211 0.04 -11.85 4.26
CA VAL A 211 -1.23 -11.41 3.65
C VAL A 211 -1.95 -12.55 2.94
N VAL A 212 -1.24 -13.42 2.21
CA VAL A 212 -1.83 -14.62 1.59
C VAL A 212 -2.54 -15.49 2.63
N SER A 213 -2.03 -15.53 3.86
CA SER A 213 -2.63 -16.32 4.94
C SER A 213 -4.04 -15.87 5.34
N LYS A 214 -4.43 -14.64 4.99
CA LYS A 214 -5.73 -14.00 5.23
C LYS A 214 -6.70 -14.10 4.05
N LEU A 215 -6.24 -14.57 2.88
CA LEU A 215 -7.08 -14.78 1.70
C LEU A 215 -8.04 -15.95 1.87
N GLU A 216 -9.03 -16.05 0.99
CA GLU A 216 -9.96 -17.17 1.00
C GLU A 216 -9.25 -18.51 0.78
N PHE A 217 -9.83 -19.56 1.35
CA PHE A 217 -9.26 -20.91 1.45
C PHE A 217 -8.67 -21.42 0.13
N LYS A 218 -9.41 -21.25 -0.97
CA LYS A 218 -9.02 -21.76 -2.29
C LYS A 218 -7.78 -21.05 -2.82
N ARG A 219 -7.78 -19.72 -2.89
CA ARG A 219 -6.64 -18.92 -3.39
C ARG A 219 -5.40 -19.12 -2.54
N LYS A 220 -5.56 -19.05 -1.21
CA LYS A 220 -4.47 -19.29 -0.26
C LYS A 220 -3.79 -20.65 -0.50
N LYS A 221 -4.58 -21.71 -0.68
CA LYS A 221 -4.06 -23.05 -0.97
C LYS A 221 -3.28 -23.07 -2.29
N GLU A 222 -3.83 -22.46 -3.35
CA GLU A 222 -3.19 -22.41 -4.67
C GLU A 222 -1.80 -21.75 -4.60
N TYR A 223 -1.64 -20.65 -3.87
CA TYR A 223 -0.34 -19.99 -3.75
C TYR A 223 0.67 -20.76 -2.91
N ILE A 224 0.24 -21.45 -1.85
CA ILE A 224 1.14 -22.30 -1.06
C ILE A 224 1.65 -23.46 -1.91
N LEU A 225 0.79 -24.09 -2.70
CA LEU A 225 1.21 -25.16 -3.62
C LEU A 225 2.15 -24.62 -4.71
N PHE A 226 1.83 -23.45 -5.26
CA PHE A 226 2.68 -22.79 -6.24
C PHE A 226 4.06 -22.41 -5.66
N PHE A 227 4.13 -21.97 -4.40
CA PHE A 227 5.41 -21.78 -3.72
C PHE A 227 6.20 -23.08 -3.63
N LEU A 228 5.59 -24.18 -3.20
CA LEU A 228 6.27 -25.48 -3.08
C LEU A 228 6.74 -26.06 -4.43
N GLU A 229 6.08 -25.70 -5.53
CA GLU A 229 6.50 -26.04 -6.89
C GLU A 229 7.79 -25.29 -7.28
N ASN A 230 7.95 -24.03 -6.85
CA ASN A 230 9.12 -23.20 -7.16
C ASN A 230 10.26 -23.39 -6.14
N ASN A 231 9.94 -23.54 -4.85
CA ASN A 231 10.89 -23.79 -3.77
C ASN A 231 10.39 -24.95 -2.87
N PRO A 232 10.95 -26.17 -3.02
CA PRO A 232 10.57 -27.32 -2.23
C PRO A 232 11.35 -27.48 -0.91
N LEU A 233 12.21 -26.52 -0.54
CA LEU A 233 13.03 -26.59 0.66
C LEU A 233 12.17 -26.42 1.91
N PHE A 234 12.36 -27.31 2.88
CA PHE A 234 11.58 -27.28 4.11
C PHE A 234 11.90 -26.05 4.95
N GLU A 235 13.19 -25.69 4.97
CA GLU A 235 13.75 -24.61 5.75
C GLU A 235 13.17 -23.23 5.34
N ASP A 236 12.72 -23.09 4.09
CA ASP A 236 12.03 -21.87 3.61
C ASP A 236 10.51 -21.99 3.80
N PHE A 237 9.94 -23.18 3.59
CA PHE A 237 8.53 -23.43 3.83
C PHE A 237 8.13 -23.21 5.30
N GLU A 238 8.97 -23.56 6.27
CA GLU A 238 8.65 -23.39 7.68
C GLU A 238 8.57 -21.91 8.10
N LYS A 239 9.20 -21.03 7.34
CA LYS A 239 9.26 -19.58 7.59
C LYS A 239 8.04 -18.83 7.07
N ILE A 240 7.35 -19.35 6.05
CA ILE A 240 6.15 -18.67 5.52
C ILE A 240 4.93 -18.84 6.46
N PRO A 241 4.16 -17.76 6.72
CA PRO A 241 2.92 -17.87 7.48
C PRO A 241 1.84 -18.71 6.77
N LEU A 242 1.47 -19.85 7.38
CA LEU A 242 0.36 -20.70 6.91
C LEU A 242 -0.99 -20.29 7.51
N THR A 243 -1.01 -19.46 8.55
CA THR A 243 -2.18 -18.90 9.23
C THR A 243 -1.94 -17.41 9.46
N PRO A 244 -2.99 -16.59 9.62
CA PRO A 244 -2.85 -15.17 9.96
C PRO A 244 -1.84 -14.96 11.09
N THR A 245 -0.98 -13.96 10.95
CA THR A 245 0.01 -13.55 11.98
C THR A 245 -0.57 -12.53 12.95
N SER A 246 -1.64 -11.86 12.56
CA SER A 246 -2.46 -10.97 13.40
C SER A 246 -3.93 -11.34 13.25
N TRP A 247 -4.65 -11.39 14.38
CA TRP A 247 -6.07 -11.74 14.43
C TRP A 247 -6.73 -11.15 15.68
N SER A 248 -8.03 -10.93 15.58
CA SER A 248 -8.91 -10.56 16.69
C SER A 248 -10.19 -11.37 16.57
N TRP A 249 -10.79 -11.74 17.69
CA TRP A 249 -12.06 -12.43 17.72
C TRP A 249 -13.00 -11.75 18.70
N SER A 250 -14.30 -11.99 18.54
CA SER A 250 -15.32 -11.59 19.49
C SER A 250 -16.08 -12.84 19.92
N GLY A 251 -16.25 -13.02 21.23
CA GLY A 251 -16.78 -14.26 21.79
C GLY A 251 -15.70 -15.33 21.82
N SER A 252 -15.97 -16.48 21.19
CA SER A 252 -15.10 -17.66 21.20
C SER A 252 -14.01 -17.62 20.13
N ALA A 253 -12.76 -17.94 20.48
CA ALA A 253 -11.70 -18.18 19.49
C ALA A 253 -11.84 -19.54 18.75
N VAL A 254 -12.64 -20.47 19.27
CA VAL A 254 -12.74 -21.85 18.78
C VAL A 254 -13.10 -21.95 17.28
N PRO A 255 -14.07 -21.17 16.74
CA PRO A 255 -14.40 -21.23 15.31
C PRO A 255 -13.23 -20.83 14.42
N MET A 256 -12.45 -19.83 14.83
CA MET A 256 -11.28 -19.34 14.10
C MET A 256 -10.18 -20.42 14.06
N TYR A 257 -9.81 -21.00 15.20
CA TYR A 257 -8.83 -22.09 15.25
C TYR A 257 -9.29 -23.32 14.47
N SER A 258 -10.59 -23.64 14.51
CA SER A 258 -11.17 -24.75 13.75
C SER A 258 -11.01 -24.53 12.23
N ALA A 259 -11.31 -23.33 11.74
CA ALA A 259 -11.14 -22.99 10.32
C ALA A 259 -9.66 -23.09 9.88
N TRP A 260 -8.71 -22.70 10.74
CA TRP A 260 -7.28 -22.86 10.46
C TRP A 260 -6.85 -24.32 10.44
N ILE A 261 -7.36 -25.15 11.36
CA ILE A 261 -7.11 -26.60 11.35
C ILE A 261 -7.64 -27.23 10.05
N GLU A 262 -8.86 -26.89 9.64
CA GLU A 262 -9.44 -27.38 8.38
C GLU A 262 -8.57 -26.99 7.17
N PHE A 263 -8.11 -25.75 7.14
CA PHE A 263 -7.18 -25.28 6.12
C PHE A 263 -5.88 -26.08 6.08
N LEU A 264 -5.21 -26.22 7.22
CA LEU A 264 -3.95 -26.97 7.32
C LEU A 264 -4.13 -28.44 6.93
N LYS A 265 -5.22 -29.09 7.37
CA LYS A 265 -5.55 -30.46 6.96
C LYS A 265 -5.69 -30.60 5.45
N SER A 266 -6.20 -29.59 4.78
CA SER A 266 -6.37 -29.61 3.31
C SER A 266 -5.05 -29.57 2.53
N LEU A 267 -3.95 -29.17 3.18
CA LEU A 267 -2.60 -29.18 2.60
C LEU A 267 -1.95 -30.57 2.67
N LEU A 268 -2.27 -31.38 3.70
CA LEU A 268 -1.67 -32.69 3.94
C LEU A 268 -1.71 -33.64 2.73
N PRO A 269 -2.80 -33.75 1.94
CA PRO A 269 -2.83 -34.60 0.76
C PRO A 269 -1.82 -34.22 -0.34
N ASN A 270 -1.23 -33.02 -0.29
CA ASN A 270 -0.22 -32.59 -1.26
C ASN A 270 1.21 -32.92 -0.79
N CYS A 271 1.38 -33.34 0.47
CA CYS A 271 2.67 -33.65 1.08
C CYS A 271 2.91 -35.17 1.12
N ILE A 272 2.95 -35.83 -0.05
CA ILE A 272 3.06 -37.29 -0.17
C ILE A 272 4.47 -37.73 -0.59
N GLY A 273 5.05 -38.68 0.14
CA GLY A 273 6.34 -39.29 -0.18
C GLY A 273 7.50 -38.71 0.64
N LEU A 274 8.67 -39.36 0.55
CA LEU A 274 9.82 -39.08 1.42
C LEU A 274 10.26 -37.61 1.41
N LYS A 275 10.20 -36.97 0.23
CA LYS A 275 10.54 -35.55 0.04
C LYS A 275 9.76 -34.61 0.97
N TRP A 276 8.49 -34.93 1.25
CA TRP A 276 7.57 -34.03 1.95
C TRP A 276 7.36 -34.39 3.43
N ILE A 277 8.11 -35.35 3.98
CA ILE A 277 7.92 -35.81 5.37
C ILE A 277 8.07 -34.67 6.38
N LYS A 278 9.12 -33.85 6.25
CA LYS A 278 9.33 -32.70 7.15
C LYS A 278 8.18 -31.70 7.07
N HIS A 279 7.74 -31.37 5.85
CA HIS A 279 6.62 -30.46 5.58
C HIS A 279 5.32 -30.97 6.21
N LYS A 280 5.02 -32.26 6.00
CA LYS A 280 3.84 -32.92 6.57
C LYS A 280 3.88 -32.87 8.10
N ASN A 281 5.01 -33.25 8.70
CA ASN A 281 5.18 -33.23 10.15
C ASN A 281 5.00 -31.82 10.73
N TYR A 282 5.51 -30.78 10.07
CA TYR A 282 5.31 -29.39 10.48
C TYR A 282 3.84 -28.97 10.46
N ILE A 283 3.10 -29.31 9.39
CA ILE A 283 1.66 -29.04 9.29
C ILE A 283 0.89 -29.78 10.39
N GLU A 284 1.20 -31.06 10.63
CA GLU A 284 0.58 -31.87 11.70
C GLU A 284 0.88 -31.30 13.09
N THR A 285 2.10 -30.82 13.32
CA THR A 285 2.50 -30.14 14.56
C THR A 285 1.68 -28.87 14.80
N LYS A 286 1.51 -28.02 13.77
CA LYS A 286 0.65 -26.83 13.88
C LYS A 286 -0.81 -27.18 14.16
N ILE A 287 -1.33 -28.24 13.53
CA ILE A 287 -2.69 -28.73 13.81
C ILE A 287 -2.82 -29.17 15.28
N GLY A 288 -1.81 -29.85 15.81
CA GLY A 288 -1.75 -30.25 17.22
C GLY A 288 -1.85 -29.05 18.15
N TYR A 289 -0.98 -28.06 17.94
CA TYR A 289 -0.98 -26.81 18.71
C TYR A 289 -2.35 -26.12 18.70
N LEU A 290 -2.98 -25.99 17.53
CA LEU A 290 -4.30 -25.33 17.42
C LEU A 290 -5.41 -26.10 18.15
N LYS A 291 -5.33 -27.44 18.26
CA LYS A 291 -6.28 -28.23 19.06
C LYS A 291 -6.12 -27.96 20.54
N GLU A 292 -4.88 -27.88 21.03
CA GLU A 292 -4.60 -27.51 22.42
C GLU A 292 -5.13 -26.10 22.74
N GLN A 293 -5.01 -25.15 21.79
CA GLN A 293 -5.60 -23.82 21.95
C GLN A 293 -7.14 -23.85 22.03
N ILE A 294 -7.80 -24.72 21.26
CA ILE A 294 -9.26 -24.93 21.36
C ILE A 294 -9.64 -25.48 22.73
N GLU A 295 -8.94 -26.50 23.21
CA GLU A 295 -9.20 -27.09 24.54
C GLU A 295 -9.04 -26.06 25.67
N SER A 296 -7.99 -25.23 25.60
CA SER A 296 -7.77 -24.15 26.55
C SER A 296 -8.89 -23.10 26.53
N GLU A 297 -9.30 -22.64 25.34
CA GLU A 297 -10.38 -21.66 25.20
C GLU A 297 -11.70 -22.20 25.74
N GLN A 298 -12.01 -23.49 25.49
CA GLN A 298 -13.22 -24.13 26.01
C GLN A 298 -13.22 -24.21 27.54
N ILE A 299 -12.08 -24.49 28.18
CA ILE A 299 -11.95 -24.48 29.64
C ILE A 299 -12.17 -23.06 30.17
N ASP A 300 -11.52 -22.06 29.56
CA ASP A 300 -11.66 -20.66 29.96
C ASP A 300 -13.10 -20.15 29.83
N GLU A 301 -13.80 -20.54 28.77
CA GLU A 301 -15.22 -20.23 28.58
C GLU A 301 -16.10 -20.81 29.69
N ILE A 302 -15.84 -22.06 30.11
CA ILE A 302 -16.56 -22.70 31.23
C ILE A 302 -16.26 -21.98 32.55
N LEU A 303 -15.01 -21.55 32.77
CA LEU A 303 -14.61 -20.85 34.00
C LEU A 303 -15.15 -19.41 34.08
N ARG A 304 -15.42 -18.78 32.94
CA ARG A 304 -16.02 -17.43 32.85
C ARG A 304 -17.56 -17.45 32.95
N GLY A 305 -18.18 -18.60 32.67
CA GLY A 305 -19.63 -18.82 32.77
C GLY A 305 -20.11 -19.08 34.20
#